data_AF-A0A0R1M522-F1
#
_entry.id   AF-A0A0R1M522-F1
#
_cell.length_a   1.000
_cell.length_b   1.000
_cell.length_c   1.000
_cell.angle_alpha   90.00
_cell.angle_beta   90.00
_cell.angle_gamma   90.00
#
_symmetry.space_group_name_H-M   'P 1'
#
loop_
_entity.id
_entity.type
_entity.pdbx_description
1 polymer ?
#
loop_
_entity_poly.entity_id
_entity_poly.type
_entity_poly.pdbx_seq_one_letter_code
_entity_poly.pdbx_strand_id
1 'polypeptide(L)' 'MLVAREHGYETNPMAGYDASKAAAEFGLDPEQYIPVMAISIGKPDPSEVVPDTVRYDVKDVTEFA' A
#
# COMPACT_ATOMS: atom_id res chain seq x y z
N MET A 1 3.70 -6.19 -2.54
CA MET A 1 2.70 -6.80 -1.65
C MET A 1 2.56 -8.30 -1.89
N LEU A 2 2.23 -8.77 -3.10
CA LEU A 2 2.12 -10.22 -3.39
C LEU A 2 3.41 -11.02 -3.08
N VAL A 3 4.59 -10.52 -3.49
CA VAL A 3 5.88 -11.15 -3.17
C VAL A 3 6.11 -11.25 -1.65
N ALA A 4 5.74 -10.23 -0.87
CA ALA A 4 5.88 -10.31 0.58
C ALA A 4 5.05 -11.45 1.17
N ARG A 5 3.83 -11.66 0.66
CA ARG A 5 2.97 -12.80 1.04
C ARG A 5 3.56 -14.15 0.64
N GLU A 6 4.17 -14.24 -0.54
CA GLU A 6 4.89 -15.44 -0.97
C GLU A 6 6.03 -15.81 0.01
N HIS A 7 6.66 -14.80 0.62
CA HIS A 7 7.68 -14.97 1.65
C HIS A 7 7.13 -15.11 3.08
N GLY A 8 5.81 -15.25 3.27
CA GLY A 8 5.19 -15.43 4.59
C GLY A 8 5.03 -14.15 5.41
N TYR A 9 5.09 -12.98 4.78
CA TYR A 9 4.82 -11.67 5.38
C TYR A 9 3.47 -11.11 4.96
N GLU A 10 2.97 -10.13 5.72
CA GLU A 10 1.83 -9.30 5.32
C GLU A 10 2.25 -7.86 5.06
N THR A 11 1.38 -7.11 4.37
CA THR A 11 1.64 -5.71 4.01
C THR A 11 0.41 -4.83 4.15
N ASN A 12 0.63 -3.55 4.46
CA ASN A 12 -0.41 -2.52 4.40
C ASN A 12 0.07 -1.33 3.54
N PRO A 13 -0.56 -1.06 2.37
CA PRO A 13 -0.27 0.13 1.58
C PRO A 13 -0.93 1.36 2.21
N MET A 14 -0.20 2.47 2.31
CA MET A 14 -0.65 3.71 2.93
C MET A 14 -0.23 4.94 2.14
N ALA A 15 -1.14 5.90 2.02
CA ALA A 15 -0.88 7.24 1.49
C ALA A 15 -1.07 8.36 2.53
N GLY A 16 -1.51 8.02 3.75
CA GLY A 16 -1.82 8.99 4.83
C GLY A 16 -0.62 9.50 5.61
N TYR A 17 0.48 9.85 4.93
CA TYR A 17 1.69 10.45 5.53
C TYR A 17 1.93 11.86 4.97
N ASP A 18 2.85 12.62 5.56
CA ASP A 18 3.24 13.95 5.06
C ASP A 18 4.11 13.82 3.81
N ALA A 19 3.47 13.69 2.65
CA ALA A 19 4.13 13.53 1.36
C ALA A 19 5.01 14.73 0.98
N SER A 20 4.76 15.93 1.54
CA SER A 20 5.58 17.12 1.27
C SER A 20 6.97 17.03 1.90
N LYS A 21 7.13 16.20 2.94
CA LYS A 21 8.40 16.04 3.67
C LYS A 21 9.11 14.74 3.38
N ALA A 22 8.39 13.70 2.96
CA ALA A 22 8.95 12.35 2.88
C ALA A 22 10.23 12.26 2.04
N ALA A 23 10.29 12.88 0.86
CA ALA A 23 11.51 12.84 0.04
C ALA A 23 12.73 13.40 0.79
N ALA A 24 12.59 14.59 1.38
CA ALA A 24 13.67 15.24 2.13
C ALA A 24 14.09 14.44 3.37
N GLU A 25 13.13 13.88 4.11
CA GLU A 25 13.41 13.06 5.31
C GLU A 25 14.15 11.75 4.98
N PHE A 26 13.92 11.19 3.80
CA PHE A 26 14.68 10.04 3.29
C PHE A 26 15.97 10.43 2.56
N GLY A 27 16.36 11.71 2.57
CA GLY A 27 17.58 12.21 1.93
C GLY A 27 17.52 12.21 0.39
N LEU A 28 16.32 12.24 -0.18
CA LEU A 28 16.07 12.31 -1.62
C LEU A 28 15.79 13.75 -2.05
N ASP A 29 16.12 14.07 -3.30
CA ASP A 29 15.80 15.37 -3.91
C ASP A 29 14.26 15.52 -4.09
N PRO A 30 13.59 16.47 -3.42
CA PRO A 30 12.15 16.66 -3.52
C PRO A 30 11.66 17.09 -4.90
N GLU A 31 12.52 17.71 -5.73
CA GLU A 31 12.13 18.14 -7.09
C GLU A 31 12.17 16.96 -8.08
N GLN A 32 13.00 15.95 -7.80
CA GLN A 32 13.15 14.77 -8.64
C GLN A 32 12.25 13.60 -8.20
N TYR A 33 12.07 13.42 -6.88
CA TYR A 33 11.41 12.24 -6.32
C TYR A 33 10.11 12.59 -5.62
N ILE A 34 9.00 12.16 -6.24
CA ILE A 34 7.65 12.32 -5.70
C ILE A 34 7.28 11.07 -4.88
N PRO A 35 7.00 11.19 -3.57
CA PRO A 35 6.52 10.08 -2.76
C PRO A 35 5.16 9.57 -3.24
N VAL A 36 5.02 8.26 -3.47
CA VAL A 36 3.79 7.67 -4.02
C VAL A 36 3.01 6.90 -2.95
N MET A 37 3.65 5.89 -2.34
CA MET A 37 3.01 5.06 -1.31
C MET A 37 4.05 4.58 -0.31
N ALA A 38 3.65 4.53 0.95
CA ALA A 38 4.35 3.76 1.97
C ALA A 38 3.78 2.35 2.00
N ILE A 39 4.63 1.33 2.12
CA ILE A 39 4.21 -0.06 2.28
C ILE A 39 4.86 -0.56 3.57
N SER A 40 4.06 -0.79 4.62
CA SER A 40 4.57 -1.53 5.76
C SER A 40 4.64 -3.03 5.41
N ILE A 41 5.66 -3.71 5.89
CA ILE A 41 5.88 -5.15 5.67
C ILE A 41 6.30 -5.77 7.00
N GLY A 42 5.68 -6.89 7.38
CA GLY A 42 6.00 -7.58 8.63
C GLY A 42 5.33 -8.94 8.75
N LYS A 43 5.67 -9.68 9.82
CA LYS A 43 4.90 -10.90 10.15
C LYS A 43 3.55 -10.49 10.73
N PRO A 44 2.44 -11.13 10.33
CA PRO A 44 1.13 -10.82 10.90
C PRO A 44 1.10 -11.16 12.39
N ASP A 45 0.43 -10.32 13.18
CA ASP A 45 0.05 -10.65 14.55
C ASP A 45 -1.13 -11.64 14.50
N PRO A 46 -1.02 -12.86 15.05
CA PRO A 46 -2.12 -13.84 15.03
C PRO A 46 -3.37 -13.41 15.81
N SER A 47 -3.25 -12.41 16.69
CA SER A 47 -4.37 -11.86 17.46
C SER A 47 -5.17 -10.81 16.69
N GLU A 48 -4.61 -10.27 15.60
CA GLU A 48 -5.26 -9.27 14.77
C GLU A 48 -6.17 -9.92 13.73
N VAL A 49 -7.40 -9.39 13.62
CA VAL A 49 -8.37 -9.85 12.62
C VAL A 49 -8.41 -8.81 11.50
N VAL A 50 -7.85 -9.17 10.35
CA VAL A 50 -7.97 -8.35 9.14
C VAL A 50 -9.39 -8.52 8.59
N PRO A 51 -10.20 -7.44 8.49
CA PRO A 51 -11.58 -7.56 8.00
C PRO A 51 -11.61 -7.98 6.53
N ASP A 52 -12.50 -8.91 6.20
CA ASP A 52 -12.82 -9.20 4.81
C ASP A 52 -13.49 -7.97 4.19
N THR A 53 -12.97 -7.56 3.03
CA THR A 53 -13.46 -6.39 2.31
C THR A 53 -14.27 -6.83 1.09
N VAL A 54 -15.40 -6.17 0.85
CA VAL A 54 -16.21 -6.41 -0.34
C VAL A 54 -15.61 -5.71 -1.58
N ARG A 55 -16.02 -6.14 -2.77
CA ARG A 55 -15.73 -5.48 -4.04
C ARG A 55 -17.04 -5.27 -4.79
N TYR A 56 -17.08 -4.25 -5.66
CA TYR A 56 -18.19 -4.09 -6.61
C TYR A 56 -18.27 -5.29 -7.56
N ASP A 57 -19.45 -5.53 -8.14
CA ASP A 57 -19.58 -6.54 -9.19
C ASP A 57 -18.73 -6.11 -10.40
N VAL A 58 -18.12 -7.07 -11.09
CA VAL A 58 -17.27 -6.80 -12.25
C VAL A 58 -18.03 -6.06 -13.36
N LYS A 59 -19.34 -6.27 -13.47
CA LYS A 59 -20.21 -5.60 -14.44
C LYS A 59 -20.36 -4.10 -14.16
N ASP A 60 -20.19 -3.68 -12.92
CA ASP A 60 -20.31 -2.28 -12.52
C ASP A 60 -19.03 -1.48 -12.83
N VAL A 61 -17.91 -2.16 -13.10
CA VAL A 61 -16.59 -1.55 -13.31
C VAL A 61 -15.96 -1.90 -14.66
N THR A 62 -16.70 -2.54 -15.57
CA THR A 62 -16.22 -2.95 -16.89
C THR A 62 -17.18 -2.51 -17.99
N GLU A 63 -16.66 -1.82 -19.01
CA GLU A 63 -17.39 -1.43 -20.23
C GLU A 63 -16.67 -1.96 -21.47
N PHE A 64 -17.45 -2.32 -22.50
CA PHE A 64 -16.94 -2.72 -23.82
C PHE A 64 -17.35 -1.63 -24.83
N ALA A 65 -16.38 -1.15 -25.60
CA ALA A 65 -16.55 -0.10 -26.61
C ALA A 65 -17.28 -0.61 -27.87
#